data_AF-A0A699V554-F1
#
_entry.id   AF-A0A699V554-F1
#
_cell.length_a   1.000
_cell.length_b   1.000
_cell.length_c   1.000
_cell.angle_alpha   90.00
_cell.angle_beta   90.00
_cell.angle_gamma   90.00
#
_symmetry.space_group_name_H-M   'P 1'
#
loop_
_entity.id
_entity.type
_entity.pdbx_description
1 polymer ?
#
loop_
_entity_poly.entity_id
_entity_poly.type
_entity_poly.pdbx_seq_one_letter_code
_entity_poly.pdbx_strand_id
1 'polypeptide(L)'
;MSNDKESSAAGTDNRAPMLEEDDYESWKIRMERYIRSKGDGKKIWKSIMSGPATTPRTPILDATGEDTTQTREKTDDEFTEEENARELIDYKA
;
A
#
# COMPACT_ATOMS: atom_id res chain seq x y z
N MET A 1 51.99 -17.54 -9.25
CA MET A 1 51.29 -16.38 -9.82
C MET A 1 50.08 -16.12 -8.93
N SER A 2 50.20 -15.19 -7.99
CA SER A 2 49.09 -14.73 -7.17
C SER A 2 48.53 -13.49 -7.84
N ASN A 3 47.26 -13.54 -8.22
CA ASN A 3 46.54 -12.37 -8.69
C ASN A 3 45.84 -11.77 -7.48
N ASP A 4 46.53 -10.83 -6.84
CA ASP A 4 45.91 -9.86 -5.94
C ASP A 4 44.96 -9.01 -6.77
N LYS A 5 43.66 -9.10 -6.48
CA LYS A 5 42.67 -8.15 -6.96
C LYS A 5 42.11 -7.41 -5.76
N GLU A 6 42.92 -6.50 -5.26
CA GLU A 6 42.47 -5.39 -4.43
C GLU A 6 41.84 -4.34 -5.36
N SER A 7 40.61 -3.91 -5.11
CA SER A 7 40.24 -2.49 -5.13
C SER A 7 38.79 -2.27 -4.67
N SER A 8 38.66 -1.95 -3.39
CA SER A 8 37.89 -0.84 -2.82
C SER A 8 36.63 -0.31 -3.54
N ALA A 9 35.47 -0.46 -2.89
CA ALA A 9 34.45 0.58 -2.83
C ALA A 9 33.72 0.52 -1.48
N ALA A 10 33.79 1.63 -0.77
CA ALA A 10 33.19 1.85 0.54
C ALA A 10 31.66 1.99 0.45
N GLY A 11 30.96 1.32 1.36
CA GLY A 11 29.51 1.40 1.52
C GLY A 11 28.99 0.03 1.89
N THR A 12 28.82 -0.22 3.18
CA THR A 12 28.16 -1.43 3.69
C THR A 12 26.87 -1.64 2.91
N ASP A 13 26.79 -2.74 2.16
CA ASP A 13 25.57 -3.28 1.58
C ASP A 13 24.69 -3.83 2.72
N ASN A 14 24.32 -2.95 3.65
CA ASN A 14 23.37 -3.19 4.72
C ASN A 14 21.94 -2.90 4.24
N ARG A 15 21.74 -2.67 2.94
CA ARG A 15 20.41 -2.65 2.37
C ARG A 15 19.92 -4.09 2.39
N ALA A 16 18.70 -4.30 2.89
CA ALA A 16 18.04 -5.59 2.73
C ALA A 16 18.11 -5.94 1.23
N PRO A 17 18.48 -7.18 0.86
CA PRO A 17 18.57 -7.57 -0.54
C PRO A 17 17.26 -7.14 -1.20
N MET A 18 17.40 -6.30 -2.24
CA MET A 18 16.27 -5.92 -3.05
C MET A 18 15.66 -7.22 -3.56
N LEU A 19 14.35 -7.37 -3.44
CA LEU A 19 13.67 -8.58 -3.88
C LEU A 19 14.02 -8.77 -5.36
N GLU A 20 14.79 -9.80 -5.67
CA GLU A 20 15.15 -10.11 -7.06
C GLU A 20 13.85 -10.41 -7.83
N GLU A 21 13.80 -10.02 -9.10
CA GLU A 21 12.60 -10.19 -9.93
C GLU A 21 12.19 -11.68 -10.01
N ASP A 22 13.19 -12.58 -10.06
CA ASP A 22 13.00 -14.03 -10.03
C ASP A 22 12.42 -14.55 -8.69
N ASP A 23 12.68 -13.83 -7.59
CA ASP A 23 12.16 -14.17 -6.26
C ASP A 23 10.78 -13.58 -5.99
N TYR A 24 10.29 -12.68 -6.85
CA TYR A 24 8.99 -12.02 -6.67
C TYR A 24 7.83 -13.01 -6.65
N GLU A 25 7.80 -13.98 -7.57
CA GLU A 25 6.75 -14.99 -7.60
C GLU A 25 6.82 -15.91 -6.38
N SER A 26 8.03 -16.27 -5.94
CA SER A 26 8.24 -17.03 -4.71
C SER A 26 7.75 -16.28 -3.47
N TRP A 27 8.05 -14.99 -3.37
CA TRP A 27 7.58 -14.12 -2.28
C TRP A 27 6.06 -13.97 -2.31
N LYS A 28 5.47 -13.74 -3.48
CA LYS A 28 4.02 -13.58 -3.67
C LYS A 28 3.27 -14.81 -3.21
N ILE A 29 3.72 -16.02 -3.57
CA ILE A 29 3.12 -17.28 -3.12
C ILE A 29 3.22 -17.43 -1.59
N ARG A 30 4.37 -17.09 -0.99
CA ARG A 30 4.53 -17.13 0.48
C ARG A 30 3.59 -16.13 1.17
N MET A 31 3.48 -14.92 0.65
CA MET A 31 2.60 -13.89 1.18
C MET A 31 1.12 -14.27 1.05
N GLU A 32 0.71 -14.79 -0.10
CA GLU A 32 -0.65 -15.28 -0.30
C GLU A 32 -0.99 -16.37 0.72
N ARG A 33 -0.11 -17.38 0.86
CA ARG A 33 -0.31 -18.48 1.80
C ARG A 33 -0.36 -17.98 3.25
N TYR A 34 0.53 -17.07 3.62
CA TYR A 34 0.58 -16.48 4.95
C TYR A 34 -0.69 -15.69 5.26
N ILE A 35 -1.09 -14.78 4.39
CA ILE A 35 -2.27 -13.94 4.57
C ILE A 35 -3.50 -14.83 4.68
N ARG A 36 -3.70 -15.77 3.74
CA ARG A 36 -4.86 -16.68 3.74
C ARG A 36 -4.94 -17.59 4.97
N SER A 37 -3.84 -17.79 5.70
CA SER A 37 -3.82 -18.56 6.95
C SER A 37 -4.33 -17.79 8.17
N LYS A 38 -4.47 -16.47 8.07
CA LYS A 38 -5.02 -15.62 9.14
C LYS A 38 -6.55 -15.71 9.18
N GLY A 39 -7.14 -15.44 10.34
CA GLY A 39 -8.60 -15.48 10.55
C GLY A 39 -9.39 -14.65 9.54
N ASP A 40 -8.93 -13.43 9.24
CA ASP A 40 -9.50 -12.54 8.20
C ASP A 40 -8.68 -12.53 6.91
N GLY A 41 -7.81 -13.53 6.72
CA GLY A 41 -6.87 -13.60 5.61
C GLY A 41 -7.49 -13.44 4.23
N LYS A 42 -8.67 -14.03 4.02
CA LYS A 42 -9.41 -13.93 2.76
C LYS A 42 -9.84 -12.49 2.45
N LYS A 43 -10.18 -11.70 3.48
CA LYS A 43 -10.62 -10.30 3.31
C LYS A 43 -9.44 -9.39 3.04
N ILE A 44 -8.35 -9.59 3.78
CA ILE A 44 -7.08 -8.88 3.55
C ILE A 44 -6.56 -9.14 2.14
N TRP A 45 -6.58 -10.40 1.67
CA TRP A 45 -6.17 -10.73 0.31
C TRP A 45 -7.04 -10.05 -0.76
N LYS A 46 -8.37 -10.03 -0.57
CA LYS A 46 -9.28 -9.32 -1.46
C LYS A 46 -8.96 -7.82 -1.53
N SER A 47 -8.70 -7.17 -0.39
CA SER A 47 -8.35 -5.75 -0.32
C SER A 47 -7.03 -5.42 -1.04
N ILE A 48 -6.01 -6.29 -0.89
CA ILE A 48 -4.74 -6.14 -1.62
C ILE A 48 -4.96 -6.28 -3.14
N MET A 49 -5.84 -7.21 -3.55
CA MET A 49 -6.14 -7.46 -4.97
C MET A 49 -7.06 -6.40 -5.59
N SER A 50 -7.98 -5.82 -4.80
CA SER A 50 -8.83 -4.72 -5.26
C SER A 50 -8.06 -3.42 -5.44
N GLY A 51 -6.85 -3.32 -4.88
CA GLY A 51 -6.05 -2.10 -4.87
C GLY A 51 -6.52 -1.12 -3.80
N PRO A 52 -5.90 0.08 -3.75
CA PRO A 52 -6.31 1.12 -2.82
C PRO A 52 -7.79 1.42 -2.99
N ALA A 53 -8.54 1.45 -1.88
CA ALA A 53 -9.88 1.99 -1.90
C ALA A 53 -9.83 3.41 -2.49
N THR A 54 -10.81 3.76 -3.32
CA THR A 54 -10.90 5.10 -3.90
C THR A 54 -10.91 6.11 -2.75
N THR A 55 -9.80 6.85 -2.58
CA THR A 55 -9.66 7.87 -1.53
C THR A 55 -10.88 8.79 -1.59
N PRO A 56 -11.62 8.96 -0.48
CA PRO A 56 -12.77 9.84 -0.51
C PRO A 56 -12.28 11.27 -0.79
N ARG A 57 -12.93 11.90 -1.75
CA ARG A 57 -12.59 13.23 -2.24
C ARG A 57 -13.63 14.24 -1.78
N THR A 58 -13.19 15.40 -1.33
CA THR A 58 -14.08 16.54 -1.07
C THR A 58 -14.06 17.50 -2.24
N PRO A 59 -15.23 18.03 -2.64
CA PRO A 59 -15.26 19.20 -3.50
C PRO A 59 -14.60 20.38 -2.79
N ILE A 60 -13.78 21.14 -3.53
CA ILE A 60 -13.24 22.40 -3.04
C ILE A 60 -14.34 23.45 -3.23
N LEU A 61 -14.85 24.01 -2.13
CA LEU A 61 -15.75 25.15 -2.18
C LEU A 61 -14.94 26.42 -2.44
N ASP A 62 -15.31 27.20 -3.44
CA ASP A 62 -14.73 28.51 -3.65
C ASP A 62 -15.27 29.54 -2.63
N ALA A 63 -14.70 30.74 -2.61
CA ALA A 63 -15.12 31.81 -1.69
C ALA A 63 -16.59 32.25 -1.86
N THR A 64 -17.27 31.76 -2.89
CA THR A 64 -18.68 32.04 -3.22
C THR A 64 -19.61 30.90 -2.76
N GLY A 65 -19.06 29.76 -2.31
CA GLY A 65 -19.82 28.57 -1.94
C GLY A 65 -20.32 27.78 -3.16
N GLU A 66 -19.75 28.02 -4.34
CA GLU A 66 -20.04 27.24 -5.54
C GLU A 66 -19.15 25.99 -5.59
N ASP A 67 -19.77 24.88 -6.00
CA ASP A 67 -19.12 23.59 -6.15
C ASP A 67 -18.18 23.62 -7.36
N THR A 68 -16.88 23.73 -7.13
CA THR A 68 -15.90 23.70 -8.22
C THR A 68 -15.69 22.26 -8.68
N THR A 69 -15.42 22.06 -9.98
CA THR A 69 -15.08 20.74 -10.55
C THR A 69 -13.78 20.15 -9.99
N GLN A 70 -13.09 20.85 -9.09
CA GLN A 70 -11.83 20.46 -8.49
C GLN A 70 -12.09 19.74 -7.16
N THR A 71 -11.73 18.46 -7.12
CA THR A 71 -11.79 17.62 -5.92
C THR A 71 -10.39 17.42 -5.36
N ARG A 72 -10.24 17.53 -4.03
CA ARG A 72 -9.01 17.15 -3.32
C ARG A 72 -9.23 15.92 -2.45
N GLU A 73 -8.14 15.22 -2.13
CA GLU A 73 -8.19 14.14 -1.14
C GLU A 73 -8.58 14.72 0.23
N LYS A 74 -9.43 13.98 0.95
CA LYS A 74 -9.77 14.27 2.33
C LYS A 74 -8.54 14.08 3.22
N THR A 75 -8.33 15.02 4.14
CA THR A 75 -7.42 14.82 5.28
C THR A 75 -8.12 14.03 6.39
N ASP A 76 -7.36 13.36 7.27
CA ASP A 76 -7.87 12.46 8.33
C ASP A 76 -8.98 13.12 9.18
N ASP A 77 -8.83 14.41 9.50
CA ASP A 77 -9.81 15.21 10.27
C ASP A 77 -11.16 15.46 9.53
N GLU A 78 -11.24 15.19 8.23
CA GLU A 78 -12.41 15.43 7.38
C GLU A 78 -13.22 14.16 7.10
N PHE A 79 -12.74 13.01 7.56
CA PHE A 79 -13.48 11.76 7.46
C PHE A 79 -14.62 11.76 8.47
N THR A 80 -15.84 11.50 7.99
CA THR A 80 -16.97 11.35 8.90
C THR A 80 -17.00 9.94 9.50
N GLU A 81 -17.63 9.80 10.66
CA GLU A 81 -17.76 8.52 11.35
C GLU A 81 -18.54 7.49 10.48
N GLU A 82 -19.46 7.96 9.63
CA GLU A 82 -20.19 7.12 8.68
C GLU A 82 -19.31 6.62 7.52
N GLU A 83 -18.39 7.43 7.03
CA GLU A 83 -17.43 7.03 5.99
C GLU A 83 -16.46 5.97 6.55
N ASN A 84 -15.95 6.21 7.75
CA ASN A 84 -15.11 5.24 8.47
C ASN A 84 -15.87 3.93 8.75
N ALA A 85 -17.16 4.01 9.12
CA ALA A 85 -17.99 2.83 9.32
C ALA A 85 -18.23 2.04 8.02
N ARG A 86 -18.36 2.72 6.86
CA ARG A 86 -18.49 2.06 5.55
C ARG A 86 -17.23 1.32 5.13
N GLU A 87 -16.05 1.90 5.35
CA GLU A 87 -14.78 1.17 5.13
C GLU A 87 -14.70 -0.07 6.03
N LEU A 88 -15.13 0.03 7.29
CA LEU A 88 -15.19 -1.11 8.20
C LEU A 88 -16.23 -2.16 7.80
N ILE A 89 -17.31 -1.78 7.11
CA ILE A 89 -18.33 -2.71 6.59
C ILE A 89 -17.77 -3.48 5.39
N ASP A 90 -17.06 -2.82 4.48
CA ASP A 90 -16.40 -3.49 3.36
C ASP A 90 -15.32 -4.48 3.85
N TYR A 91 -14.66 -4.17 4.97
CA TYR A 91 -13.79 -5.10 5.66
C TYR A 91 -14.53 -6.29 6.32
N LYS A 92 -15.84 -6.21 6.57
CA LYS A 92 -16.60 -7.27 7.26
C LYS A 92 -17.46 -8.16 6.33
N ALA A 93 -17.73 -7.75 5.09
CA ALA A 93 -18.50 -8.50 4.09
C ALA A 93 -17.68 -9.58 3.34
#